data_AF-A0A7W2NUI0-F1
#
_entry.id   AF-A0A7W2NUI0-F1
#
_cell.length_a   1.000
_cell.length_b   1.000
_cell.length_c   1.000
_cell.angle_alpha   90.00
_cell.angle_beta   90.00
_cell.angle_gamma   90.00
#
_symmetry.space_group_name_H-M   'P 1'
#
loop_
_entity.id
_entity.type
_entity.pdbx_description
1 polymer ?
#
loop_
_entity_poly.entity_id
_entity_poly.type
_entity_poly.pdbx_seq_one_letter_code
_entity_poly.pdbx_strand_id
1 'polypeptide(L)'
;MLLSICSLNVFASTQEDEINHLLRFIASTDCQYERNGTLHNGKEAVEHIKKKYQYYSDDIESSEDFNKNSATKSKISGKYYKIHCTDKAVVKSKNWLLTELTVYRETQK
;
A
#
# COMPACT_ATOMS: atom_id res chain seq x y z
N MET A 1 -28.71 34.09 6.44
CA MET A 1 -29.10 32.94 5.59
C MET A 1 -27.84 32.15 5.29
N LEU A 2 -27.72 30.99 5.93
CA LEU A 2 -26.69 29.94 5.88
C LEU A 2 -25.27 30.29 5.40
N LEU A 3 -24.34 30.42 6.37
CA LEU A 3 -22.94 30.10 6.18
C LEU A 3 -22.84 28.59 5.92
N SER A 4 -22.70 28.21 4.66
CA SER A 4 -22.40 26.83 4.27
C SER A 4 -20.97 26.53 4.68
N ILE A 5 -20.81 25.80 5.78
CA ILE A 5 -19.51 25.30 6.23
C ILE A 5 -19.15 24.16 5.27
N CYS A 6 -18.31 24.42 4.28
CA CYS A 6 -17.62 23.35 3.58
C CYS A 6 -16.73 22.64 4.60
N SER A 7 -17.14 21.46 5.05
CA SER A 7 -16.27 20.54 5.78
C SER A 7 -15.07 20.22 4.90
N LEU A 8 -13.92 20.86 5.18
CA LEU A 8 -12.66 20.50 4.55
C LEU A 8 -12.25 19.10 5.02
N ASN A 9 -11.85 18.30 4.05
CA ASN A 9 -11.64 16.87 4.13
C ASN A 9 -10.52 16.48 5.10
N VAL A 10 -10.84 16.26 6.38
CA VAL A 10 -9.91 15.62 7.34
C VAL A 10 -9.53 14.20 6.88
N PHE A 11 -10.40 13.53 6.12
CA PHE A 11 -10.16 12.17 5.60
C PHE A 11 -9.14 12.10 4.46
N ALA A 12 -9.09 13.13 3.59
CA ALA A 12 -8.22 13.12 2.42
C ALA A 12 -6.74 13.25 2.81
N SER A 13 -6.42 14.12 3.78
CA SER A 13 -5.04 14.25 4.28
C SER A 13 -4.56 12.97 4.96
N THR A 14 -5.41 12.32 5.78
CA THR A 14 -5.02 11.09 6.47
C THR A 14 -4.81 9.91 5.52
N GLN A 15 -5.65 9.76 4.48
CA GLN A 15 -5.51 8.68 3.50
C GLN A 15 -4.25 8.88 2.64
N GLU A 16 -4.02 10.10 2.15
CA GLU A 16 -2.84 10.39 1.35
C GLU A 16 -1.55 10.16 2.14
N ASP A 17 -1.52 10.57 3.41
CA ASP A 17 -0.39 10.34 4.31
C ASP A 17 -0.13 8.85 4.55
N GLU A 18 -1.19 8.06 4.78
CA GLU A 18 -1.12 6.60 4.92
C GLU A 18 -0.57 5.92 3.66
N ILE A 19 -1.09 6.28 2.48
CA ILE A 19 -0.61 5.73 1.20
C ILE A 19 0.84 6.12 0.95
N ASN A 20 1.20 7.39 1.18
CA ASN A 20 2.56 7.88 1.03
C ASN A 20 3.53 7.21 2.01
N HIS A 21 3.08 6.91 3.23
CA HIS A 21 3.83 6.11 4.20
C HIS A 21 4.08 4.70 3.69
N LEU A 22 3.03 4.00 3.27
CA LEU A 22 3.15 2.64 2.74
C LEU A 22 4.08 2.57 1.51
N LEU A 23 3.96 3.53 0.58
CA LEU A 23 4.86 3.61 -0.57
C LEU A 23 6.32 3.80 -0.17
N ARG A 24 6.60 4.64 0.84
CA ARG A 24 7.95 4.83 1.38
C ARG A 24 8.47 3.56 2.06
N PHE A 25 7.64 2.92 2.88
CA PHE A 25 7.95 1.66 3.56
C PHE A 25 8.32 0.54 2.58
N ILE A 26 7.57 0.41 1.47
CA ILE A 26 7.89 -0.52 0.39
C ILE A 26 9.21 -0.16 -0.27
N ALA A 27 9.43 1.12 -0.58
CA ALA A 27 10.63 1.58 -1.28
C ALA A 27 11.92 1.37 -0.46
N SER A 28 11.82 1.46 0.87
CA SER A 28 12.96 1.39 1.79
C SER A 28 13.24 0.00 2.35
N THR A 29 12.44 -1.01 2.00
CA THR A 29 12.61 -2.35 2.57
C THR A 29 13.79 -3.10 1.93
N ASP A 30 14.55 -3.82 2.76
CA ASP A 30 15.54 -4.79 2.30
C ASP A 30 14.92 -6.16 1.94
N CYS A 31 13.63 -6.35 2.23
CA CYS A 31 12.91 -7.56 1.87
C CYS A 31 12.66 -7.67 0.35
N GLN A 32 12.53 -8.90 -0.15
CA GLN A 32 12.25 -9.17 -1.55
C GLN A 32 10.75 -9.43 -1.77
N TYR A 33 10.22 -8.85 -2.84
CA TYR A 33 8.86 -9.05 -3.33
C TYR A 33 8.82 -10.15 -4.39
N GLU A 34 8.18 -11.27 -4.09
CA GLU A 34 7.87 -12.29 -5.09
C GLU A 34 6.56 -11.93 -5.81
N ARG A 35 6.66 -11.69 -7.12
CA ARG A 35 5.53 -11.49 -8.02
C ARG A 35 5.59 -12.52 -9.14
N ASN A 36 4.56 -13.38 -9.21
CA ASN A 36 4.46 -14.45 -10.21
C ASN A 36 5.70 -15.37 -10.28
N GLY A 37 6.40 -15.56 -9.16
CA GLY A 37 7.60 -16.41 -9.08
C GLY A 37 8.93 -15.68 -9.31
N THR A 38 8.91 -14.40 -9.65
CA THR A 38 10.13 -13.57 -9.77
C THR A 38 10.28 -12.69 -8.53
N LEU A 39 11.51 -12.61 -8.01
CA LEU A 39 11.87 -11.72 -6.89
C LEU A 39 12.23 -10.33 -7.41
N HIS A 40 11.79 -9.32 -6.66
CA HIS A 40 12.02 -7.90 -6.92
C HIS A 40 12.44 -7.21 -5.63
N ASN A 41 13.34 -6.23 -5.71
CA ASN A 41 13.69 -5.41 -4.55
C ASN A 41 12.61 -4.37 -4.24
N GLY A 42 12.71 -3.67 -3.10
CA GLY A 42 11.76 -2.65 -2.68
C GLY A 42 11.55 -1.52 -3.70
N LYS A 43 12.60 -1.08 -4.39
CA LYS A 43 12.53 -0.01 -5.41
C LYS A 43 11.72 -0.48 -6.64
N GLU A 44 12.00 -1.67 -7.13
CA GLU A 44 11.24 -2.27 -8.26
C GLU A 44 9.78 -2.53 -7.87
N ALA A 45 9.55 -2.98 -6.63
CA ALA A 45 8.21 -3.24 -6.11
C ALA A 45 7.39 -1.94 -6.03
N VAL A 46 7.94 -0.86 -5.47
CA VAL A 46 7.22 0.42 -5.36
C VAL A 46 6.93 1.03 -6.73
N GLU A 47 7.84 0.91 -7.70
CA GLU A 47 7.60 1.38 -9.07
C GLU A 47 6.42 0.64 -9.71
N HIS A 48 6.36 -0.69 -9.56
CA HIS A 48 5.24 -1.49 -10.03
C HIS A 48 3.93 -1.10 -9.34
N ILE A 49 3.96 -0.89 -8.03
CA ILE A 49 2.78 -0.52 -7.23
C ILE A 49 2.29 0.88 -7.57
N LYS A 50 3.18 1.86 -7.80
CA LYS A 50 2.82 3.22 -8.21
C LYS A 50 2.09 3.24 -9.55
N LYS A 51 2.54 2.45 -10.54
CA LYS A 51 1.84 2.31 -11.82
C LYS A 51 0.42 1.78 -11.63
N LYS A 52 0.25 0.79 -10.74
CA LYS A 52 -1.08 0.28 -10.39
C LYS A 52 -1.92 1.32 -9.65
N TYR A 53 -1.33 2.05 -8.71
CA TYR A 53 -2.01 3.10 -7.98
C TYR A 53 -2.58 4.16 -8.91
N GLN A 54 -1.78 4.63 -9.88
CA GLN A 54 -2.24 5.57 -10.91
C GLN A 54 -3.37 5.00 -11.76
N TYR A 55 -3.34 3.71 -12.10
CA TYR A 55 -4.39 3.07 -12.89
C TYR A 55 -5.71 2.92 -12.12
N TYR A 56 -5.64 2.76 -10.79
CA TYR A 56 -6.79 2.55 -9.91
C TYR A 56 -7.17 3.79 -9.11
N SER A 57 -6.68 4.99 -9.47
CA SER A 57 -6.88 6.21 -8.67
C SER A 57 -8.36 6.46 -8.38
N ASP A 58 -9.21 6.22 -9.37
CA ASP A 58 -10.65 6.48 -9.30
C ASP A 58 -11.40 5.41 -8.48
N ASP A 59 -10.78 4.24 -8.27
CA ASP A 59 -11.32 3.10 -7.51
C ASP A 59 -10.78 3.04 -6.07
N ILE A 60 -10.02 4.05 -5.62
CA ILE A 60 -9.35 4.06 -4.31
C ILE A 60 -10.02 5.09 -3.40
N GLU A 61 -10.95 4.61 -2.58
CA GLU A 61 -11.69 5.40 -1.60
C GLU A 61 -11.09 5.28 -0.18
N SER A 62 -10.09 4.41 0.00
CA SER A 62 -9.42 4.16 1.27
C SER A 62 -7.99 3.61 1.11
N SER A 63 -7.19 3.68 2.17
CA SER A 63 -5.85 3.06 2.22
C SER A 63 -5.91 1.53 2.08
N GLU A 64 -6.98 0.92 2.56
CA GLU A 64 -7.31 -0.49 2.37
C GLU A 64 -7.58 -0.82 0.89
N ASP A 65 -8.26 0.06 0.16
CA ASP A 65 -8.47 -0.09 -1.29
C ASP A 65 -7.16 0.07 -2.06
N PHE A 66 -6.29 1.01 -1.66
CA PHE A 66 -4.93 1.09 -2.20
C PHE A 66 -4.19 -0.24 -2.03
N ASN A 67 -4.19 -0.82 -0.82
CA ASN A 67 -3.57 -2.12 -0.58
C ASN A 67 -4.19 -3.21 -1.46
N LYS A 68 -5.52 -3.33 -1.46
CA LYS A 68 -6.27 -4.35 -2.20
C LYS A 68 -6.05 -4.27 -3.71
N ASN A 69 -6.14 -3.07 -4.30
CA ASN A 69 -6.14 -2.87 -5.75
C ASN A 69 -4.71 -2.76 -6.31
N SER A 70 -3.79 -2.14 -5.56
CA SER A 70 -2.46 -1.80 -6.06
C SER A 70 -1.36 -2.73 -5.57
N ALA A 71 -1.36 -3.11 -4.28
CA ALA A 71 -0.16 -3.62 -3.61
C ALA A 71 -0.18 -5.12 -3.25
N THR A 72 -1.29 -5.85 -3.46
CA THR A 72 -1.46 -7.20 -2.88
C THR A 72 -1.43 -8.37 -3.84
N LYS A 73 -1.92 -8.20 -5.06
CA LYS A 73 -1.97 -9.28 -6.04
C LYS A 73 -1.90 -8.78 -7.48
N SER A 74 -1.48 -9.68 -8.36
CA SER A 74 -1.53 -9.49 -9.80
C SER A 74 -2.99 -9.47 -10.27
N LYS A 75 -3.37 -8.45 -11.05
CA LYS A 75 -4.70 -8.40 -11.69
C LYS A 75 -4.84 -9.52 -12.72
N ILE A 76 -3.76 -9.77 -13.47
CA ILE A 76 -3.75 -10.69 -14.62
C ILE A 76 -3.81 -12.16 -14.16
N SER A 77 -2.99 -12.53 -13.18
CA SER A 77 -2.84 -13.93 -12.74
C SER A 77 -3.61 -14.25 -11.46
N GLY A 78 -4.14 -13.25 -10.75
CA GLY A 78 -4.81 -13.42 -9.45
C GLY A 78 -3.89 -13.82 -8.29
N LYS A 79 -2.61 -14.12 -8.54
CA LYS A 79 -1.65 -14.55 -7.51
C LYS A 79 -1.28 -13.40 -6.58
N TYR A 80 -1.30 -13.69 -5.28
CA TYR A 80 -0.83 -12.77 -4.24
C TYR A 80 0.69 -12.61 -4.32
N TYR A 81 1.16 -11.39 -4.07
CA TYR A 81 2.59 -11.15 -3.88
C TYR A 81 3.02 -11.68 -2.52
N LYS A 82 4.26 -12.13 -2.42
CA LYS A 82 4.87 -12.59 -1.16
C LYS A 82 6.08 -11.75 -0.81
N ILE A 83 6.34 -11.62 0.48
CA ILE A 83 7.45 -10.88 1.04
C ILE A 83 8.42 -11.88 1.67
N HIS A 84 9.68 -11.77 1.26
CA HIS A 84 10.78 -12.58 1.74
C HIS A 84 11.76 -11.67 2.48
N CYS A 85 11.81 -11.77 3.79
CA CYS A 85 12.76 -11.05 4.63
C CYS A 85 13.74 -12.04 5.26
N THR A 86 14.98 -11.61 5.49
CA THR A 86 16.00 -12.42 6.19
C THR A 86 15.49 -12.91 7.53
N ASP A 87 15.67 -14.20 7.82
CA ASP A 87 15.28 -14.88 9.06
C ASP A 87 13.80 -14.76 9.46
N LYS A 88 12.91 -14.45 8.51
CA LYS A 88 11.47 -14.38 8.73
C LYS A 88 10.73 -15.35 7.82
N ALA A 89 9.60 -15.85 8.32
CA ALA A 89 8.68 -16.63 7.49
C ALA A 89 8.15 -15.77 6.33
N VAL A 90 7.97 -16.41 5.17
CA VAL A 90 7.40 -15.76 3.99
C VAL A 90 5.94 -15.38 4.27
N VAL A 91 5.60 -14.11 4.06
CA VAL A 91 4.25 -13.59 4.29
C VAL A 91 3.63 -13.04 3.00
N LYS A 92 2.30 -12.97 2.94
CA LYS A 92 1.62 -12.25 1.84
C LYS A 92 1.79 -10.75 2.02
N SER A 93 2.02 -10.02 0.94
CA SER A 93 2.14 -8.55 1.00
C SER A 93 0.88 -7.88 1.57
N LYS A 94 -0.30 -8.50 1.40
CA LYS A 94 -1.56 -8.08 2.03
C LYS A 94 -1.44 -7.96 3.55
N ASN A 95 -0.98 -9.01 4.20
CA ASN A 95 -0.90 -9.01 5.66
C ASN A 95 0.22 -8.06 6.11
N TRP A 96 1.34 -8.08 5.41
CA TRP A 96 2.49 -7.21 5.69
C TRP A 96 2.12 -5.72 5.68
N LEU A 97 1.41 -5.25 4.64
CA LEU A 97 1.01 -3.85 4.50
C LEU A 97 -0.14 -3.45 5.42
N LEU A 98 -1.07 -4.36 5.73
CA LEU A 98 -2.12 -4.07 6.71
C LEU A 98 -1.54 -3.92 8.12
N THR A 99 -0.56 -4.76 8.50
CA THR A 99 0.15 -4.61 9.77
C THR A 99 0.88 -3.28 9.83
N GLU A 100 1.62 -2.90 8.78
CA GLU A 100 2.32 -1.61 8.75
C GLU A 100 1.34 -0.42 8.82
N LEU A 101 0.21 -0.50 8.13
CA LEU A 101 -0.82 0.53 8.19
C LEU A 101 -1.38 0.71 9.61
N THR A 102 -1.63 -0.39 10.32
CA THR A 102 -2.04 -0.34 11.73
C THR A 102 -0.96 0.30 12.60
N VAL A 103 0.31 -0.10 12.46
CA VAL A 103 1.44 0.50 13.19
C VAL A 103 1.50 2.00 12.94
N TYR A 104 1.44 2.43 11.67
CA TYR A 104 1.45 3.84 11.33
C TYR A 104 0.33 4.61 12.04
N ARG A 105 -0.91 4.13 11.96
CA ARG A 105 -2.08 4.75 12.63
C ARG A 105 -1.92 4.84 14.14
N GLU A 106 -1.25 3.88 14.77
CA GLU A 106 -0.98 3.91 16.21
C GLU A 106 0.10 4.94 16.58
N THR A 107 1.09 5.16 15.72
CA THR A 107 2.16 6.15 15.95
C THR A 107 1.71 7.61 15.73
N GLN A 108 0.58 7.83 15.06
CA GLN A 108 0.01 9.17 14.85
C GLN A 108 -0.99 9.60 15.95
N LYS A 109 -1.22 8.74 16.95
CA LYS A 109 -2.02 9.06 18.14
C LYS A 109 -1.18 9.76 19.20
#